data_AF-G5ACS4-F1
#
_entry.id   AF-G5ACS4-F1
#
_cell.length_a   1.000
_cell.length_b   1.000
_cell.length_c   1.000
_cell.angle_alpha   90.00
_cell.angle_beta   90.00
_cell.angle_gamma   90.00
#
_symmetry.space_group_name_H-M   'P 1'
#
loop_
_entity.id
_entity.type
_entity.pdbx_description
1 polymer ?
#
loop_
_entity_poly.entity_id
_entity_poly.type
_entity_poly.pdbx_seq_one_letter_code
_entity_poly.pdbx_strand_id
1 'polypeptide(L)'
;MSLLHPIFEVIRAPELSSWDHAAMIDWHREWERYVEKMRHRCTTTGETFENVVATVKGSVRPKTLKNMATYVLKKPVASVTDADIMAAVERR
;
A
#
# COMPACT_ATOMS: atom_id res chain seq x y z
N MET A 1 -11.31 3.56 37.36
CA MET A 1 -11.37 2.68 36.16
C MET A 1 -10.17 3.01 35.31
N SER A 2 -9.18 2.12 35.24
CA SER A 2 -7.99 2.33 34.42
C SER A 2 -8.40 2.15 32.96
N LEU A 3 -8.36 3.23 32.18
CA LEU A 3 -8.42 3.15 30.73
C LEU A 3 -7.20 2.34 30.30
N LEU A 4 -7.43 1.10 29.87
CA LEU A 4 -6.39 0.34 29.16
C LEU A 4 -6.06 1.18 27.93
N HIS A 5 -4.88 1.80 27.92
CA HIS A 5 -4.37 2.42 26.71
C HIS A 5 -4.43 1.35 25.62
N PRO A 6 -5.17 1.56 24.52
CA PRO A 6 -5.12 0.64 23.41
C PRO A 6 -3.65 0.56 23.01
N ILE A 7 -3.07 -0.64 23.07
CA ILE A 7 -1.81 -0.90 22.40
C ILE A 7 -2.13 -0.71 20.93
N PHE A 8 -1.92 0.50 20.40
CA PHE A 8 -2.06 0.75 18.98
C PHE A 8 -0.97 -0.06 18.31
N GLU A 9 -1.32 -1.27 17.88
CA GLU A 9 -0.49 -2.07 17.00
C GLU A 9 -0.17 -1.18 15.79
N VAL A 10 1.13 -1.04 15.50
CA VAL A 10 1.56 -0.21 14.38
C VAL A 10 1.03 -0.85 13.09
N ILE A 11 -0.03 -0.26 12.52
CA ILE A 11 -0.59 -0.69 11.24
C ILE A 11 0.40 -0.29 10.14
N ARG A 12 1.16 -1.26 9.63
CA ARG A 12 2.15 -1.06 8.57
C ARG A 12 1.54 -1.37 7.21
N ALA A 13 1.88 -0.56 6.21
CA ALA A 13 1.60 -0.88 4.82
C ALA A 13 2.41 -2.14 4.42
N PRO A 14 1.83 -3.03 3.60
CA PRO A 14 2.58 -4.15 3.04
C PRO A 14 3.66 -3.64 2.07
N GLU A 15 4.71 -4.44 1.85
CA GLU A 15 5.74 -4.10 0.88
C GLU A 15 5.65 -5.04 -0.34
N LEU A 16 5.48 -4.49 -1.54
CA LEU A 16 5.55 -5.26 -2.76
C LEU A 16 7.03 -5.50 -3.12
N SER A 17 7.56 -6.64 -2.67
CA SER A 17 8.97 -6.99 -2.80
C SER A 17 9.37 -7.50 -4.19
N SER A 18 8.43 -8.07 -4.95
CA SER A 18 8.67 -8.69 -6.26
C SER A 18 7.44 -8.54 -7.16
N TRP A 19 7.63 -8.74 -8.47
CA TRP A 19 6.58 -8.63 -9.50
C TRP A 19 6.21 -10.00 -10.07
N ASP A 20 6.09 -11.00 -9.20
CA ASP A 20 5.56 -12.32 -9.52
C ASP A 20 4.10 -12.44 -9.05
N HIS A 21 3.36 -13.39 -9.63
CA HIS A 21 1.91 -13.48 -9.44
C HIS A 21 1.50 -13.72 -7.98
N ALA A 22 2.24 -14.56 -7.25
CA ALA A 22 1.94 -14.84 -5.84
C ALA A 22 2.16 -13.59 -4.97
N ALA A 23 3.31 -12.92 -5.13
CA ALA A 23 3.61 -11.69 -4.40
C ALA A 23 2.59 -10.57 -4.66
N MET A 24 2.10 -10.44 -5.90
CA MET A 24 1.08 -9.44 -6.24
C MET A 24 -0.27 -9.75 -5.58
N ILE A 25 -0.72 -11.01 -5.59
CA ILE A 25 -1.97 -11.43 -4.95
C ILE A 25 -1.89 -11.21 -3.44
N ASP A 26 -0.82 -11.67 -2.81
CA ASP A 26 -0.65 -11.52 -1.36
C ASP A 26 -0.56 -10.04 -0.98
N TRP A 27 0.23 -9.25 -1.70
CA TRP A 27 0.32 -7.80 -1.46
C TRP A 27 -1.03 -7.11 -1.65
N HIS A 28 -1.80 -7.42 -2.69
CA HIS A 28 -3.11 -6.80 -2.92
C HIS A 28 -4.08 -7.08 -1.76
N ARG A 29 -4.15 -8.35 -1.33
CA ARG A 29 -4.98 -8.75 -0.19
C ARG A 29 -4.54 -8.06 1.10
N GLU A 30 -3.23 -7.94 1.33
CA GLU A 30 -2.71 -7.23 2.49
C GLU A 30 -2.94 -5.72 2.41
N TRP A 31 -2.90 -5.14 1.21
CA TRP A 31 -3.17 -3.73 0.97
C TRP A 31 -4.62 -3.38 1.31
N GLU A 32 -5.59 -4.18 0.87
CA GLU A 32 -7.00 -4.01 1.23
C GLU A 32 -7.22 -4.08 2.74
N ARG A 33 -6.60 -5.08 3.41
CA ARG A 33 -6.65 -5.20 4.88
C ARG A 33 -6.01 -4.02 5.59
N TYR A 34 -4.90 -3.51 5.07
CA TYR A 34 -4.23 -2.32 5.58
C TYR A 34 -5.13 -1.09 5.49
N VAL A 35 -5.72 -0.84 4.31
CA VAL A 35 -6.64 0.27 4.08
C VAL A 35 -7.83 0.21 5.03
N GLU A 36 -8.44 -0.96 5.22
CA GLU A 36 -9.57 -1.14 6.14
C GLU A 36 -9.18 -0.81 7.59
N LYS A 37 -8.04 -1.33 8.07
CA LYS A 37 -7.53 -1.00 9.41
C LYS A 37 -7.24 0.49 9.58
N MET A 38 -6.68 1.13 8.55
CA MET A 38 -6.41 2.57 8.56
C MET A 38 -7.70 3.40 8.60
N ARG A 39 -8.74 3.00 7.84
CA ARG A 39 -10.06 3.65 7.91
C ARG A 39 -10.67 3.52 9.29
N HIS A 40 -10.62 2.32 9.90
CA HIS A 40 -11.10 2.11 11.26
C HIS A 40 -10.38 3.01 12.27
N ARG A 41 -9.04 3.09 12.20
CA ARG A 41 -8.25 3.97 13.07
C ARG A 41 -8.64 5.45 12.91
N CYS A 42 -8.82 5.92 11.68
CA CYS A 42 -9.25 7.29 11.41
C CYS A 42 -10.61 7.60 12.04
N THR A 43 -11.56 6.65 11.98
CA THR A 43 -12.86 6.77 12.67
C THR A 43 -12.71 6.89 14.19
N THR A 44 -11.78 6.16 14.79
CA THR A 44 -11.55 6.20 16.25
C THR A 44 -10.79 7.44 16.72
N THR A 45 -9.85 7.94 15.91
CA THR A 45 -8.91 9.01 16.30
C THR A 45 -9.30 10.39 15.77
N GLY A 46 -10.17 10.46 14.76
CA GLY A 46 -10.49 11.68 14.03
C GLY A 46 -9.40 12.10 13.02
N GLU A 47 -8.39 11.27 12.78
CA GLU A 47 -7.36 11.52 11.75
C GLU A 47 -7.97 11.56 10.34
N THR A 48 -7.43 12.42 9.47
CA THR A 48 -7.78 12.43 8.04
C THR A 48 -7.06 11.28 7.33
N PHE A 49 -7.83 10.38 6.71
CA PHE A 49 -7.31 9.14 6.10
C PHE A 49 -6.17 9.39 5.09
N GLU A 50 -6.34 10.40 4.23
CA GLU A 50 -5.38 10.76 3.19
C GLU A 50 -4.02 11.20 3.76
N ASN A 51 -3.99 11.72 4.99
CA ASN A 51 -2.78 12.18 5.64
C ASN A 51 -1.99 11.03 6.31
N VAL A 52 -2.63 9.90 6.56
CA VAL A 52 -2.05 8.81 7.37
C VAL A 52 -1.84 7.52 6.59
N VAL A 53 -2.52 7.34 5.46
CA VAL A 53 -2.35 6.18 4.59
C VAL A 53 -1.05 6.29 3.79
N ALA A 54 -0.36 5.17 3.64
CA ALA A 54 0.77 5.08 2.72
C ALA A 54 0.30 5.27 1.27
N THR A 55 1.17 5.78 0.41
CA THR A 55 0.94 5.75 -1.03
C THR A 55 1.18 4.34 -1.58
N VAL A 56 0.45 3.95 -2.61
CA VAL A 56 0.68 2.67 -3.30
C VAL A 56 2.11 2.63 -3.81
N LYS A 57 2.60 3.70 -4.44
CA LYS A 57 3.98 3.82 -4.88
C LYS A 57 4.99 3.68 -3.74
N GLY A 58 4.68 4.24 -2.57
CA GLY A 58 5.51 4.14 -1.37
C GLY A 58 5.59 2.73 -0.77
N SER A 59 4.60 1.89 -1.07
CA SER A 59 4.55 0.49 -0.64
C SER A 59 5.28 -0.48 -1.60
N VAL A 60 5.83 0.01 -2.71
CA VAL A 60 6.58 -0.83 -3.66
C VAL A 60 8.07 -0.69 -3.43
N ARG A 61 8.78 -1.82 -3.31
CA ARG A 61 10.25 -1.80 -3.18
C ARG A 61 10.90 -1.06 -4.36
N PRO A 62 11.90 -0.18 -4.16
CA PRO A 62 12.44 0.67 -5.23
C PRO A 62 12.93 -0.10 -6.47
N LYS A 63 13.56 -1.27 -6.28
CA LYS A 63 13.99 -2.15 -7.37
C LYS A 63 12.81 -2.67 -8.18
N THR A 64 11.75 -3.09 -7.51
CA THR A 64 10.51 -3.60 -8.12
C THR A 64 9.79 -2.48 -8.86
N LEU A 65 9.70 -1.29 -8.27
CA LEU A 65 9.13 -0.11 -8.90
C LEU A 65 9.87 0.27 -10.20
N LYS A 66 11.21 0.27 -10.17
CA LYS A 66 12.03 0.55 -11.37
C LYS A 66 11.78 -0.48 -12.48
N ASN A 67 11.72 -1.76 -12.12
CA ASN A 67 11.45 -2.83 -13.07
C ASN A 67 10.05 -2.71 -13.67
N MET A 68 9.02 -2.49 -12.84
CA MET A 68 7.65 -2.30 -13.29
C MET A 68 7.51 -1.09 -14.22
N ALA A 69 8.09 0.05 -13.84
CA ALA A 69 8.07 1.26 -14.65
C ALA A 69 8.67 1.03 -16.05
N THR A 70 9.79 0.31 -16.11
CA THR A 70 10.53 0.05 -17.36
C THR A 70 9.87 -1.02 -18.22
N TYR A 71 9.41 -2.12 -17.61
CA TYR A 71 9.00 -3.32 -18.35
C TYR A 71 7.48 -3.47 -18.50
N VAL A 72 6.70 -2.96 -17.54
CA VAL A 72 5.24 -3.10 -17.51
C VAL A 72 4.57 -1.81 -17.97
N LEU A 73 4.88 -0.70 -17.30
CA LEU A 73 4.20 0.59 -17.53
C LEU A 73 4.80 1.40 -18.68
N LYS A 74 6.01 1.05 -19.14
CA LYS A 74 6.74 1.71 -20.24
C LYS A 74 6.87 3.23 -20.08
N LYS A 75 7.11 3.71 -18.86
CA LYS A 75 7.26 5.15 -18.56
C LYS A 75 8.27 5.44 -17.45
N PRO A 76 8.80 6.68 -17.36
CA PRO A 76 9.73 7.06 -16.31
C PRO A 76 9.15 6.86 -14.91
N VAL A 77 9.96 6.39 -13.95
CA VAL A 77 9.54 6.19 -12.54
C VAL A 77 8.92 7.46 -11.93
N ALA A 78 9.41 8.64 -12.30
CA ALA A 78 8.87 9.92 -11.86
C ALA A 78 7.40 10.14 -12.28
N SER A 79 7.00 9.60 -13.44
CA SER A 79 5.64 9.71 -13.99
C SER A 79 4.69 8.58 -13.56
N VAL A 80 5.19 7.58 -12.82
CA VAL A 80 4.36 6.49 -12.28
C VAL A 80 3.54 7.02 -11.10
N THR A 81 2.23 6.82 -11.16
CA THR A 81 1.26 7.17 -10.13
C THR A 81 0.78 5.93 -9.36
N ASP A 82 0.14 6.14 -8.21
CA ASP A 82 -0.49 5.08 -7.44
C ASP A 82 -1.56 4.32 -8.25
N ALA A 83 -2.33 5.05 -9.06
CA ALA A 83 -3.35 4.47 -9.94
C ALA A 83 -2.74 3.56 -11.01
N ASP A 84 -1.59 3.93 -11.57
CA ASP A 84 -0.90 3.08 -12.56
C ASP A 84 -0.47 1.74 -11.97
N ILE A 85 0.03 1.76 -10.73
CA ILE A 85 0.50 0.56 -10.04
C ILE A 85 -0.71 -0.32 -9.69
N MET A 86 -1.77 0.26 -9.12
CA MET A 86 -2.97 -0.50 -8.76
C MET A 86 -3.60 -1.15 -9.98
N ALA A 87 -3.78 -0.39 -11.07
CA ALA A 87 -4.30 -0.93 -12.32
C ALA A 87 -3.41 -2.03 -12.92
N ALA A 88 -2.09 -1.99 -12.69
CA ALA A 88 -1.19 -3.04 -13.16
C ALA A 88 -1.27 -4.32 -12.30
N VAL A 89 -1.54 -4.18 -11.00
CA VAL A 89 -1.77 -5.32 -10.09
C VAL A 89 -3.11 -5.99 -10.39
N GLU A 90 -4.19 -5.22 -10.57
CA GLU A 90 -5.55 -5.75 -10.83
C GLU A 90 -5.73 -6.42 -12.20
N ARG A 91 -4.88 -6.09 -13.18
CA ARG A 91 -4.92 -6.68 -14.53
C ARG A 91 -4.35 -8.10 -14.63
N ARG A 92 -3.78 -8.63 -13.55
CA ARG A 92 -3.10 -9.94 -13.51
C ARG A 92 -3.81 -10.92 -12.61
#